data_AF-A0A656VGT5-F1
#
_entry.id   AF-A0A656VGT5-F1
#
_cell.length_a   1.000
_cell.length_b   1.000
_cell.length_c   1.000
_cell.angle_alpha   90.00
_cell.angle_beta   90.00
_cell.angle_gamma   90.00
#
_symmetry.space_group_name_H-M   'P 1'
#
loop_
_entity.id
_entity.type
_entity.pdbx_description
1 polymer ?
#
loop_
_entity_poly.entity_id
_entity_poly.type
_entity_poly.pdbx_seq_one_letter_code
_entity_poly.pdbx_strand_id
1 'polypeptide(L)'
;MIAGVEQAAAIRGDKGMFITITTPSKYHPTRAVGKNSPKVHFNHKWDEEAYTPKDGQRYLVKLFSKIRTAFKDAGLQVYGVRVVEPHHDATPHWHMMLFTSKEQRQQVIDIMRRYAMAEDGDERGAAKNRFDCKHLNKGGAAGYIAKYIAKNIDGYALDGERDHETGELLTDTAAAVTAWASTWRIPQFHFIGLPSRGAWRECRKIRSVSLADEFDETVEAVRAAADAGDFAAYILAQGGPNVARDDQTVRVARRVADERNAYDEEVQKIAGIFAPHIGADRVYETRTTQWRIVAKAFAVEPLTLKSASGAPRSPVNNCGLVGSGGAENALDGGAVEAVAVMEHAPETQIDWDDMTVARSVMTRLRANAPQINRQQRGIDPYKRLEPAASARLTTAERDRVSKIYSELALHGIEPTRWELEALARGAKVKFGDISMHYPVVNDWTSFQ
;
A
#
# COMPACT_ATOMS: atom_id res chain seq x y z
N MET A 1 2.76 -16.42 -1.86
CA MET A 1 1.39 -16.10 -1.41
C MET A 1 0.37 -16.26 -2.53
N ILE A 2 0.40 -15.45 -3.60
CA ILE A 2 -0.64 -15.51 -4.66
C ILE A 2 -0.68 -16.85 -5.38
N ALA A 3 0.48 -17.39 -5.75
CA ALA A 3 0.58 -18.75 -6.28
C ALA A 3 -0.04 -19.78 -5.31
N GLY A 4 0.12 -19.59 -4.00
CA GLY A 4 -0.50 -20.45 -2.98
C GLY A 4 -2.03 -20.31 -2.90
N VAL A 5 -2.59 -19.14 -3.24
CA VAL A 5 -4.06 -18.98 -3.36
C VAL A 5 -4.58 -19.76 -4.57
N GLU A 6 -3.90 -19.67 -5.71
CA GLU A 6 -4.27 -20.44 -6.92
C GLU A 6 -4.13 -21.95 -6.65
N GLN A 7 -3.07 -22.38 -5.97
CA GLN A 7 -2.88 -23.78 -5.59
C GLN A 7 -3.95 -24.28 -4.62
N ALA A 8 -4.31 -23.49 -3.59
CA ALA A 8 -5.41 -23.83 -2.69
C ALA A 8 -6.74 -23.95 -3.45
N ALA A 9 -7.01 -23.05 -4.40
CA ALA A 9 -8.19 -23.12 -5.25
C ALA A 9 -8.18 -24.36 -6.15
N ALA A 10 -7.02 -24.71 -6.71
CA ALA A 10 -6.87 -25.91 -7.53
C ALA A 10 -7.12 -27.20 -6.74
N ILE A 11 -6.61 -27.30 -5.51
CA ILE A 11 -6.85 -28.42 -4.58
C ILE A 11 -8.35 -28.55 -4.28
N ARG A 12 -9.05 -27.43 -4.10
CA ARG A 12 -10.49 -27.39 -3.82
C ARG A 12 -11.38 -27.57 -5.06
N GLY A 13 -10.81 -27.55 -6.26
CA GLY A 13 -11.55 -27.60 -7.53
C GLY A 13 -12.24 -26.28 -7.92
N ASP A 14 -11.99 -25.20 -7.17
CA ASP A 14 -12.55 -23.87 -7.39
C ASP A 14 -12.05 -23.26 -8.73
N LYS A 15 -12.84 -22.35 -9.31
CA LYS A 15 -12.56 -21.73 -10.60
C LYS A 15 -12.17 -20.27 -10.43
N GLY A 16 -11.05 -19.90 -11.06
CA GLY A 16 -10.55 -18.54 -11.09
C GLY A 16 -11.27 -17.67 -12.12
N MET A 17 -11.45 -16.41 -11.77
CA MET A 17 -11.95 -15.33 -12.61
C MET A 17 -11.04 -14.12 -12.46
N PHE A 18 -10.66 -13.53 -13.58
CA PHE A 18 -10.01 -12.24 -13.60
C PHE A 18 -11.04 -11.18 -13.96
N ILE A 19 -11.26 -10.25 -13.06
CA ILE A 19 -12.31 -9.23 -13.18
C ILE A 19 -11.67 -7.85 -13.16
N THR A 20 -12.08 -7.01 -14.10
CA THR A 20 -11.74 -5.58 -14.13
C THR A 20 -13.00 -4.77 -13.89
N ILE A 21 -12.96 -3.86 -12.92
CA ILE A 21 -14.04 -2.91 -12.64
C ILE A 21 -13.50 -1.48 -12.79
N THR A 22 -14.18 -0.69 -13.60
CA THR A 22 -13.81 0.71 -13.89
C THR A 22 -14.95 1.64 -13.46
N THR A 23 -14.60 2.88 -13.10
CA THR A 23 -15.54 3.96 -12.77
C THR A 23 -16.34 4.45 -14.00
N PRO A 24 -17.50 5.13 -13.81
CA PRO A 24 -18.20 5.73 -14.94
C PRO A 24 -17.43 6.93 -15.49
N SER A 25 -17.75 7.36 -16.71
CA SER A 25 -16.99 8.38 -17.43
C SER A 25 -16.80 9.70 -16.65
N LYS A 26 -17.74 10.11 -15.79
CA LYS A 26 -17.62 11.35 -15.00
C LYS A 26 -16.45 11.36 -14.00
N TYR A 27 -15.86 10.22 -13.68
CA TYR A 27 -14.67 10.15 -12.81
C TYR A 27 -13.35 10.32 -13.59
N HIS A 28 -13.41 10.31 -14.92
CA HIS A 28 -12.24 10.36 -15.80
C HIS A 28 -12.02 11.76 -16.36
N PRO A 29 -10.95 12.50 -15.97
CA PRO A 29 -10.70 13.86 -16.44
C PRO A 29 -10.35 13.92 -17.93
N THR A 30 -9.80 12.83 -18.49
CA THR A 30 -9.43 12.77 -19.89
C THR A 30 -9.93 11.49 -20.55
N ARG A 31 -10.11 11.55 -21.87
CA ARG A 31 -10.45 10.39 -22.71
C ARG A 31 -9.44 10.28 -23.85
N ALA A 32 -8.97 9.07 -24.10
CA ALA A 32 -8.18 8.76 -25.29
C ALA A 32 -9.10 8.58 -26.52
N VAL A 33 -8.83 9.30 -27.61
CA VAL A 33 -9.60 9.24 -28.86
C VAL A 33 -8.69 8.87 -30.02
N GLY A 34 -9.07 7.85 -30.80
CA GLY A 34 -8.30 7.33 -31.93
C GLY A 34 -7.65 5.98 -31.64
N LYS A 35 -7.58 5.09 -32.65
CA LYS A 35 -7.08 3.70 -32.49
C LYS A 35 -5.56 3.56 -32.63
N ASN A 36 -4.92 4.36 -33.49
CA ASN A 36 -3.51 4.18 -33.86
C ASN A 36 -2.59 5.28 -33.30
N SER A 37 -3.16 6.43 -32.91
CA SER A 37 -2.44 7.55 -32.30
C SER A 37 -3.41 8.25 -31.34
N PRO A 38 -3.58 7.72 -30.13
CA PRO A 38 -4.58 8.22 -29.20
C PRO A 38 -4.29 9.68 -28.85
N LYS A 39 -5.20 10.57 -29.22
CA LYS A 39 -5.20 11.95 -28.74
C LYS A 39 -5.95 12.00 -27.42
N VAL A 40 -5.31 12.57 -26.40
CA VAL A 40 -5.93 12.77 -25.10
C VAL A 40 -6.77 14.04 -25.18
N HIS A 41 -8.08 13.90 -25.03
CA HIS A 41 -9.02 15.01 -24.96
C HIS A 41 -9.56 15.14 -23.54
N PHE A 42 -9.77 16.38 -23.10
CA PHE A 42 -10.48 16.66 -21.87
C PHE A 42 -11.91 16.10 -21.92
N ASN A 43 -12.37 15.53 -20.81
CA ASN A 43 -13.70 14.97 -20.70
C ASN A 43 -14.63 15.94 -19.96
N HIS A 44 -15.51 16.62 -20.70
CA HIS A 44 -16.45 17.59 -20.13
C HIS A 44 -17.41 16.99 -19.09
N LYS A 45 -17.69 15.68 -19.14
CA LYS A 45 -18.50 15.01 -18.09
C LYS A 45 -17.82 15.01 -16.71
N TRP A 46 -16.49 15.09 -16.69
CA TRP A 46 -15.74 15.19 -15.44
C TRP A 46 -15.72 16.61 -14.91
N ASP A 47 -15.73 17.62 -15.79
CA ASP A 47 -15.68 19.04 -15.42
C ASP A 47 -16.85 19.47 -14.52
N GLU A 48 -18.02 18.84 -14.72
CA GLU A 48 -19.22 19.09 -13.92
C GLU A 48 -19.04 18.73 -12.43
N GLU A 49 -18.22 17.71 -12.14
CA GLU A 49 -18.09 17.12 -10.79
C GLU A 49 -16.69 17.29 -10.19
N ALA A 50 -15.67 17.40 -11.05
CA ALA A 50 -14.24 17.47 -10.72
C ALA A 50 -13.76 16.37 -9.75
N TYR A 51 -14.21 15.13 -9.94
CA TYR A 51 -13.87 14.02 -9.04
C TYR A 51 -12.37 13.73 -8.96
N THR A 52 -11.86 13.53 -7.75
CA THR A 52 -10.47 13.14 -7.54
C THR A 52 -10.29 11.61 -7.63
N PRO A 53 -9.05 11.10 -7.81
CA PRO A 53 -8.77 9.66 -7.69
C PRO A 53 -9.25 9.05 -6.38
N LYS A 54 -9.26 9.83 -5.29
CA LYS A 54 -9.78 9.36 -3.99
C LYS A 54 -11.30 9.16 -4.02
N ASP A 55 -12.03 9.96 -4.78
CA ASP A 55 -13.48 9.83 -4.92
C ASP A 55 -13.84 8.65 -5.82
N GLY A 56 -13.10 8.44 -6.92
CA GLY A 56 -13.19 7.22 -7.72
C GLY A 56 -12.94 5.95 -6.89
N GLN A 57 -11.91 5.96 -6.03
CA GLN A 57 -11.65 4.84 -5.14
C GLN A 57 -12.77 4.64 -4.12
N ARG A 58 -13.34 5.72 -3.57
CA ARG A 58 -14.47 5.66 -2.63
C ARG A 58 -15.72 5.06 -3.29
N TYR A 59 -15.99 5.43 -4.54
CA TYR A 59 -17.04 4.83 -5.35
C TYR A 59 -16.83 3.31 -5.48
N LEU A 60 -15.64 2.87 -5.89
CA LEU A 60 -15.35 1.44 -6.06
C LEU A 60 -15.46 0.66 -4.74
N VAL A 61 -15.03 1.25 -3.61
CA VAL A 61 -15.22 0.66 -2.28
C VAL A 61 -16.71 0.50 -1.94
N LYS A 62 -17.54 1.54 -2.17
CA LYS A 62 -18.98 1.50 -1.91
C LYS A 62 -19.71 0.51 -2.82
N LEU A 63 -19.29 0.43 -4.08
CA LEU A 63 -19.79 -0.55 -5.03
C LEU A 63 -19.48 -1.97 -4.56
N PHE A 64 -18.23 -2.23 -4.17
CA PHE A 64 -17.83 -3.56 -3.72
C PHE A 64 -18.43 -3.95 -2.37
N SER A 65 -18.72 -2.99 -1.47
CA SER A 65 -19.46 -3.31 -0.24
C SER A 65 -20.87 -3.83 -0.55
N LYS A 66 -21.56 -3.26 -1.54
CA LYS A 66 -22.87 -3.76 -1.99
C LYS A 66 -22.77 -5.15 -2.62
N ILE A 67 -21.76 -5.38 -3.46
CA ILE A 67 -21.47 -6.71 -4.04
C ILE A 67 -21.24 -7.74 -2.93
N ARG A 68 -20.45 -7.41 -1.91
CA ARG A 68 -20.16 -8.32 -0.79
C ARG A 68 -21.41 -8.65 0.03
N THR A 69 -22.30 -7.68 0.26
CA THR A 69 -23.60 -7.93 0.89
C THR A 69 -24.42 -8.90 0.04
N ALA A 70 -24.54 -8.66 -1.26
CA ALA A 70 -25.27 -9.56 -2.16
C ALA A 70 -24.67 -10.97 -2.22
N PHE A 71 -23.35 -11.12 -2.15
CA PHE A 71 -22.72 -12.44 -2.03
C PHE A 71 -23.10 -13.13 -0.74
N LYS A 72 -23.06 -12.43 0.39
CA LYS A 72 -23.44 -12.97 1.70
C LYS A 72 -24.90 -13.44 1.69
N ASP A 73 -25.81 -12.60 1.21
CA ASP A 73 -27.25 -12.89 1.19
C ASP A 73 -27.59 -14.06 0.26
N ALA A 74 -26.80 -14.25 -0.80
CA ALA A 74 -26.92 -15.36 -1.73
C ALA A 74 -26.11 -16.61 -1.33
N GLY A 75 -25.40 -16.60 -0.21
CA GLY A 75 -24.56 -17.73 0.24
C GLY A 75 -23.34 -18.01 -0.65
N LEU A 76 -22.86 -17.03 -1.40
CA LEU A 76 -21.76 -17.17 -2.35
C LEU A 76 -20.40 -17.04 -1.66
N GLN A 77 -19.52 -18.02 -1.92
CA GLN A 77 -18.21 -18.13 -1.29
C GLN A 77 -17.12 -17.68 -2.26
N VAL A 78 -16.75 -16.39 -2.19
CA VAL A 78 -15.77 -15.77 -3.10
C VAL A 78 -14.55 -15.31 -2.32
N TYR A 79 -13.36 -15.70 -2.78
CA TYR A 79 -12.09 -15.31 -2.16
C TYR A 79 -11.03 -14.97 -3.21
N GLY A 80 -9.97 -14.27 -2.84
CA GLY A 80 -8.92 -13.89 -3.77
C GLY A 80 -8.19 -12.60 -3.43
N VAL A 81 -7.75 -11.88 -4.46
CA VAL A 81 -6.93 -10.66 -4.33
C VAL A 81 -7.46 -9.57 -5.25
N ARG A 82 -7.51 -8.35 -4.74
CA ARG A 82 -7.76 -7.12 -5.48
C ARG A 82 -6.49 -6.27 -5.54
N VAL A 83 -6.21 -5.75 -6.72
CA VAL A 83 -5.20 -4.74 -7.05
C VAL A 83 -5.90 -3.47 -7.52
N VAL A 84 -5.40 -2.31 -7.13
CA VAL A 84 -5.87 -1.00 -7.61
C VAL A 84 -4.77 -0.37 -8.44
N GLU A 85 -5.10 0.04 -9.66
CA GLU A 85 -4.18 0.71 -10.57
C GLU A 85 -4.76 2.03 -11.06
N PRO A 86 -3.92 3.07 -11.25
CA PRO A 86 -4.34 4.26 -11.96
C PRO A 86 -4.41 3.98 -13.46
N HIS A 87 -5.42 4.53 -14.12
CA HIS A 87 -5.35 4.76 -15.57
C HIS A 87 -4.34 5.88 -15.89
N HIS A 88 -4.08 6.10 -17.18
CA HIS A 88 -3.27 7.23 -17.66
C HIS A 88 -3.74 8.59 -17.16
N ASP A 89 -5.02 8.72 -16.81
CA ASP A 89 -5.67 9.92 -16.28
C ASP A 89 -5.70 9.97 -14.73
N ALA A 90 -4.96 9.05 -14.09
CA ALA A 90 -4.89 8.82 -12.65
C ALA A 90 -6.17 8.28 -11.98
N THR A 91 -7.24 8.02 -12.73
CA THR A 91 -8.49 7.45 -12.20
C THR A 91 -8.27 5.99 -11.80
N PRO A 92 -8.65 5.56 -10.58
CA PRO A 92 -8.45 4.19 -10.15
C PRO A 92 -9.38 3.23 -10.88
N HIS A 93 -8.85 2.06 -11.23
CA HIS A 93 -9.63 0.88 -11.60
C HIS A 93 -9.15 -0.32 -10.80
N TRP A 94 -10.01 -1.33 -10.68
CA TRP A 94 -9.73 -2.52 -9.89
C TRP A 94 -9.52 -3.72 -10.78
N HIS A 95 -8.40 -4.40 -10.57
CA HIS A 95 -8.17 -5.74 -11.06
C HIS A 95 -8.33 -6.74 -9.92
N MET A 96 -9.11 -7.79 -10.14
CA MET A 96 -9.44 -8.77 -9.13
C MET A 96 -9.20 -10.17 -9.67
N MET A 97 -8.41 -10.96 -8.96
CA MET A 97 -8.33 -12.40 -9.16
C MET A 97 -9.17 -13.06 -8.07
N LEU A 98 -10.34 -13.56 -8.44
CA LEU A 98 -11.31 -14.17 -7.53
C LEU A 98 -11.51 -15.65 -7.86
N PHE A 99 -11.76 -16.44 -6.84
CA PHE A 99 -12.03 -17.87 -6.90
C PHE A 99 -13.35 -18.18 -6.20
N THR A 100 -14.09 -19.14 -6.76
CA THR A 100 -15.37 -19.62 -6.25
C THR A 100 -15.64 -21.01 -6.81
N SER A 101 -16.62 -21.73 -6.26
CA SER A 101 -17.03 -23.03 -6.82
C SER A 101 -17.53 -22.89 -8.27
N LYS A 102 -17.44 -23.97 -9.06
CA LYS A 102 -17.85 -23.95 -10.47
C LYS A 102 -19.33 -23.59 -10.64
N GLU A 103 -20.17 -24.05 -9.71
CA GLU A 103 -21.63 -23.87 -9.69
C GLU A 103 -22.00 -22.41 -9.41
N GLN A 104 -21.28 -21.77 -8.49
CA GLN A 104 -21.52 -20.38 -8.07
C GLN A 104 -20.96 -19.35 -9.06
N ARG A 105 -20.02 -19.74 -9.93
CA ARG A 105 -19.26 -18.82 -10.79
C ARG A 105 -20.14 -17.87 -11.60
N GLN A 106 -21.18 -18.39 -12.28
CA GLN A 106 -22.02 -17.55 -13.13
C GLN A 106 -22.81 -16.52 -12.30
N GLN A 107 -23.38 -16.95 -11.18
CA GLN A 107 -24.12 -16.07 -10.28
C GLN A 107 -23.23 -14.96 -9.69
N VAL A 108 -21.97 -15.28 -9.37
CA VAL A 108 -20.97 -14.29 -8.94
C VAL A 108 -20.74 -13.24 -10.03
N ILE A 109 -20.51 -13.66 -11.28
CA ILE A 109 -20.30 -12.76 -12.43
C ILE A 109 -21.53 -11.86 -12.63
N ASP A 110 -22.73 -12.42 -12.59
CA ASP A 110 -23.96 -11.68 -12.84
C ASP A 110 -24.24 -10.63 -11.77
N ILE A 111 -24.00 -10.95 -10.49
CA ILE A 111 -24.11 -9.99 -9.39
C ILE A 111 -23.08 -8.87 -9.56
N MET A 112 -21.82 -9.19 -9.83
CA MET A 112 -20.78 -8.17 -9.99
C MET A 112 -21.08 -7.25 -11.18
N ARG A 113 -21.48 -7.82 -12.33
CA ARG A 113 -21.86 -7.05 -13.52
C ARG A 113 -23.04 -6.14 -13.23
N ARG A 114 -24.08 -6.63 -12.54
CA ARG A 114 -25.26 -5.84 -12.17
C ARG A 114 -24.87 -4.59 -11.37
N TYR A 115 -24.02 -4.74 -10.36
CA TYR A 115 -23.57 -3.60 -9.55
C TYR A 115 -22.60 -2.68 -10.29
N ALA A 116 -21.74 -3.23 -11.14
CA ALA A 116 -20.83 -2.44 -11.99
C ALA A 116 -21.56 -1.53 -12.97
N MET A 117 -22.72 -1.99 -13.46
CA MET A 117 -23.57 -1.28 -14.42
C MET A 117 -24.67 -0.43 -13.75
N ALA A 118 -24.78 -0.43 -12.42
CA ALA A 118 -25.92 0.18 -11.72
C ALA A 118 -25.93 1.72 -11.78
N GLU A 119 -24.75 2.35 -11.87
CA GLU A 119 -24.60 3.80 -12.02
C GLU A 119 -24.18 4.12 -13.44
N ASP A 120 -24.87 5.03 -14.11
CA ASP A 120 -24.56 5.47 -15.48
C ASP A 120 -24.39 4.31 -16.49
N GLY A 121 -25.09 3.19 -16.31
CA GLY A 121 -24.93 1.97 -17.11
C GLY A 121 -25.26 2.12 -18.59
N ASP A 122 -26.08 3.13 -18.93
CA ASP A 122 -26.51 3.43 -20.29
C ASP A 122 -25.52 4.33 -21.06
N GLU A 123 -24.40 4.74 -20.44
CA GLU A 123 -23.43 5.56 -21.14
C GLU A 123 -22.73 4.81 -22.28
N ARG A 124 -22.35 5.54 -23.32
CA ARG A 124 -21.74 4.95 -24.51
C ARG A 124 -20.45 4.21 -24.14
N GLY A 125 -20.44 2.90 -24.34
CA GLY A 125 -19.29 2.03 -24.06
C GLY A 125 -19.28 1.42 -22.66
N ALA A 126 -20.25 1.74 -21.79
CA ALA A 126 -20.29 1.17 -20.44
C ALA A 126 -20.35 -0.35 -20.44
N ALA A 127 -21.20 -0.94 -21.27
CA ALA A 127 -21.34 -2.39 -21.39
C ALA A 127 -20.02 -3.11 -21.73
N LYS A 128 -19.07 -2.41 -22.38
CA LYS A 128 -17.75 -2.95 -22.73
C LYS A 128 -16.69 -2.66 -21.67
N ASN A 129 -16.74 -1.48 -21.04
CA ASN A 129 -15.61 -0.95 -20.26
C ASN A 129 -15.81 -0.98 -18.74
N ARG A 130 -17.05 -1.05 -18.24
CA ARG A 130 -17.33 -0.97 -16.78
C ARG A 130 -17.01 -2.26 -16.06
N PHE A 131 -17.20 -3.39 -16.74
CA PHE A 131 -17.00 -4.71 -16.19
C PHE A 131 -16.49 -5.67 -17.27
N ASP A 132 -15.26 -6.15 -17.10
CA ASP A 132 -14.71 -7.26 -17.88
C ASP A 132 -14.46 -8.45 -16.96
N CYS A 133 -14.74 -9.66 -17.44
CA CYS A 133 -14.51 -10.88 -16.69
C CYS A 133 -13.97 -11.97 -17.61
N LYS A 134 -12.75 -12.41 -17.34
CA LYS A 134 -12.07 -13.49 -18.05
C LYS A 134 -11.98 -14.72 -17.16
N HIS A 135 -12.30 -15.88 -17.71
CA HIS A 135 -12.10 -17.14 -17.00
C HIS A 135 -10.62 -17.49 -16.98
N LEU A 136 -10.10 -17.82 -15.80
CA LEU A 136 -8.74 -18.30 -15.65
C LEU A 136 -8.72 -19.83 -15.79
N ASN A 137 -8.09 -20.32 -16.85
CA ASN A 137 -7.80 -21.74 -17.00
C ASN A 137 -6.50 -22.09 -16.24
N LYS A 138 -6.33 -23.39 -15.89
CA LYS A 138 -5.21 -23.88 -15.05
C LYS A 138 -3.86 -23.33 -15.53
N GLY A 139 -3.08 -22.76 -14.62
CA GLY A 139 -1.64 -22.49 -14.81
C GLY A 139 -1.27 -21.07 -15.28
N GLY A 140 -2.22 -20.12 -15.31
CA GLY A 140 -1.96 -18.75 -15.78
C GLY A 140 -2.47 -17.63 -14.87
N ALA A 141 -3.17 -17.93 -13.78
CA ALA A 141 -3.81 -16.90 -12.95
C ALA A 141 -2.81 -16.10 -12.12
N ALA A 142 -1.86 -16.78 -11.46
CA ALA A 142 -0.81 -16.15 -10.68
C ALA A 142 0.12 -15.30 -11.55
N GLY A 143 0.46 -15.76 -12.77
CA GLY A 143 1.29 -14.99 -13.71
C GLY A 143 0.60 -13.68 -14.14
N TYR A 144 -0.71 -13.73 -14.39
CA TYR A 144 -1.46 -12.56 -14.83
C TYR A 144 -1.56 -11.48 -13.74
N ILE A 145 -1.86 -11.85 -12.49
CA ILE A 145 -1.87 -10.88 -11.38
C ILE A 145 -0.46 -10.49 -10.93
N ALA A 146 0.55 -11.35 -11.11
CA ALA A 146 1.95 -11.01 -10.87
C ALA A 146 2.43 -9.90 -11.79
N LYS A 147 1.96 -9.85 -13.05
CA LYS A 147 2.21 -8.71 -13.96
C LYS A 147 1.77 -7.38 -13.31
N TYR A 148 0.55 -7.33 -12.81
CA TYR A 148 0.00 -6.14 -12.16
C TYR A 148 0.72 -5.81 -10.84
N ILE A 149 1.12 -6.81 -10.06
CA ILE A 149 1.91 -6.58 -8.85
C ILE A 149 3.30 -6.04 -9.17
N ALA A 150 3.96 -6.59 -10.20
CA ALA A 150 5.25 -6.12 -10.67
C ALA A 150 5.14 -4.67 -11.16
N LYS A 151 4.09 -4.34 -11.92
CA LYS A 151 3.75 -2.96 -12.32
C LYS A 151 3.55 -2.00 -11.15
N ASN A 152 3.07 -2.50 -10.00
CA ASN A 152 2.70 -1.66 -8.86
C ASN A 152 3.77 -1.49 -7.78
N ILE A 153 4.75 -2.40 -7.68
CA ILE A 153 5.70 -2.45 -6.55
C ILE A 153 7.13 -2.13 -6.96
N ASP A 154 7.68 -2.83 -7.95
CA ASP A 154 9.15 -2.84 -8.13
C ASP A 154 9.61 -2.63 -9.56
N GLY A 155 8.77 -2.87 -10.58
CA GLY A 155 9.17 -2.75 -12.00
C GLY A 155 10.30 -3.68 -12.46
N TYR A 156 11.05 -4.29 -11.53
CA TYR A 156 12.28 -5.05 -11.75
C TYR A 156 12.08 -6.36 -12.54
N ALA A 157 10.90 -6.99 -12.43
CA ALA A 157 10.57 -8.20 -13.20
C ALA A 157 10.17 -7.93 -14.66
N LEU A 158 10.26 -6.67 -15.12
CA LEU A 158 9.79 -6.18 -16.42
C LEU A 158 10.83 -5.25 -17.07
N ASP A 159 12.12 -5.43 -16.75
CA ASP A 159 13.21 -4.63 -17.32
C ASP A 159 13.22 -4.79 -18.86
N GLY A 160 12.99 -3.68 -19.57
CA GLY A 160 12.87 -3.64 -21.03
C GLY A 160 11.45 -3.82 -21.60
N GLU A 161 10.44 -4.19 -20.80
CA GLU A 161 9.05 -4.19 -21.26
C GLU A 161 8.42 -2.79 -21.17
N ARG A 162 7.61 -2.43 -22.17
CA ARG A 162 6.91 -1.15 -22.26
C ARG A 162 5.44 -1.33 -21.95
N ASP A 163 4.86 -0.38 -21.24
CA ASP A 163 3.43 -0.38 -20.97
C ASP A 163 2.62 -0.23 -22.27
N HIS A 164 1.58 -1.05 -22.44
CA HIS A 164 0.80 -1.09 -23.68
C HIS A 164 -0.08 0.16 -23.88
N GLU A 165 -0.38 0.91 -22.82
CA GLU A 165 -1.22 2.12 -22.90
C GLU A 165 -0.38 3.39 -23.07
N THR A 166 0.78 3.46 -22.41
CA THR A 166 1.62 4.67 -22.36
C THR A 166 2.89 4.59 -23.21
N GLY A 167 3.40 3.39 -23.49
CA GLY A 167 4.68 3.19 -24.20
C GLY A 167 5.93 3.48 -23.36
N GLU A 168 5.76 3.88 -22.09
CA GLU A 168 6.83 4.14 -21.13
C GLU A 168 7.43 2.84 -20.57
N LEU A 169 8.63 2.93 -20.01
CA LEU A 169 9.29 1.80 -19.35
C LEU A 169 8.50 1.42 -18.09
N LEU A 170 8.25 0.12 -17.90
CA LEU A 170 7.44 -0.36 -16.77
C LEU A 170 8.08 -0.05 -15.40
N THR A 171 9.39 0.22 -15.34
CA THR A 171 10.10 0.68 -14.13
C THR A 171 9.67 2.08 -13.69
N ASP A 172 9.57 3.04 -14.61
CA ASP A 172 9.14 4.41 -14.32
C ASP A 172 7.66 4.44 -13.92
N THR A 173 6.84 3.59 -14.54
CA THR A 173 5.43 3.46 -14.17
C THR A 173 5.25 2.96 -12.73
N ALA A 174 6.08 2.03 -12.25
CA ALA A 174 5.96 1.50 -10.88
C ALA A 174 6.24 2.57 -9.80
N ALA A 175 7.23 3.43 -10.01
CA ALA A 175 7.52 4.56 -9.13
C ALA A 175 6.38 5.58 -9.14
N ALA A 176 5.85 5.92 -10.33
CA ALA A 176 4.73 6.84 -10.49
C ALA A 176 3.45 6.31 -9.81
N VAL A 177 3.15 5.02 -9.97
CA VAL A 177 2.00 4.37 -9.35
C VAL A 177 2.14 4.31 -7.83
N THR A 178 3.34 4.05 -7.31
CA THR A 178 3.62 4.09 -5.86
C THR A 178 3.45 5.50 -5.29
N ALA A 179 3.95 6.52 -6.00
CA ALA A 179 3.79 7.92 -5.62
C ALA A 179 2.31 8.34 -5.66
N TRP A 180 1.56 7.93 -6.69
CA TRP A 180 0.12 8.14 -6.81
C TRP A 180 -0.64 7.50 -5.63
N ALA A 181 -0.38 6.23 -5.35
CA ALA A 181 -1.03 5.50 -4.26
C ALA A 181 -0.75 6.16 -2.90
N SER A 182 0.49 6.61 -2.67
CA SER A 182 0.89 7.32 -1.46
C SER A 182 0.24 8.70 -1.33
N THR A 183 0.21 9.47 -2.42
CA THR A 183 -0.38 10.81 -2.50
C THR A 183 -1.87 10.77 -2.16
N TRP A 184 -2.59 9.82 -2.74
CA TRP A 184 -4.04 9.68 -2.55
C TRP A 184 -4.42 8.81 -1.36
N ARG A 185 -3.43 8.16 -0.71
CA ARG A 185 -3.60 7.18 0.37
C ARG A 185 -4.50 6.01 -0.03
N ILE A 186 -4.27 5.47 -1.23
CA ILE A 186 -5.05 4.37 -1.81
C ILE A 186 -4.29 3.04 -1.58
N PRO A 187 -4.84 2.10 -0.80
CA PRO A 187 -4.23 0.79 -0.64
C PRO A 187 -4.35 -0.03 -1.93
N GLN A 188 -3.21 -0.29 -2.59
CA GLN A 188 -3.15 -1.02 -3.86
C GLN A 188 -3.63 -2.47 -3.69
N PHE A 189 -3.19 -3.19 -2.66
CA PHE A 189 -3.49 -4.61 -2.49
C PHE A 189 -4.48 -4.91 -1.36
N HIS A 190 -5.48 -5.73 -1.66
CA HIS A 190 -6.43 -6.23 -0.66
C HIS A 190 -6.76 -7.70 -0.89
N PHE A 191 -6.72 -8.50 0.18
CA PHE A 191 -7.08 -9.91 0.14
C PHE A 191 -8.53 -10.07 0.60
N ILE A 192 -9.28 -10.93 -0.08
CA ILE A 192 -10.71 -11.14 0.11
C ILE A 192 -10.90 -12.60 0.50
N GLY A 193 -11.64 -12.87 1.58
CA GLY A 193 -12.03 -14.25 1.92
C GLY A 193 -10.87 -15.20 2.25
N LEU A 194 -9.69 -14.69 2.60
CA LEU A 194 -8.53 -15.53 2.96
C LEU A 194 -8.18 -15.39 4.45
N PRO A 195 -7.53 -16.42 5.05
CA PRO A 195 -7.02 -16.34 6.42
C PRO A 195 -6.04 -15.18 6.65
N SER A 196 -5.93 -14.77 7.92
CA SER A 196 -5.19 -13.56 8.29
C SER A 196 -3.69 -13.66 7.98
N ARG A 197 -3.20 -12.77 7.12
CA ARG A 197 -1.75 -12.57 6.91
C ARG A 197 -1.00 -12.15 8.18
N GLY A 198 -1.70 -11.67 9.21
CA GLY A 198 -1.10 -11.37 10.50
C GLY A 198 -0.65 -12.66 11.20
N ALA A 199 -1.53 -13.67 11.25
CA ALA A 199 -1.21 -14.96 11.85
C ALA A 199 -0.09 -15.65 11.05
N TRP A 200 -0.18 -15.66 9.72
CA TRP A 200 0.91 -16.13 8.84
C TRP A 200 2.27 -15.50 9.18
N ARG A 201 2.32 -14.18 9.38
CA ARG A 201 3.57 -13.47 9.69
C ARG A 201 4.11 -13.80 11.08
N GLU A 202 3.25 -13.97 12.07
CA GLU A 202 3.68 -14.32 13.42
C GLU A 202 4.12 -15.79 13.49
N CYS A 203 3.40 -16.72 12.86
CA CYS A 203 3.83 -18.12 12.75
C CYS A 203 5.22 -18.27 12.09
N ARG A 204 5.53 -17.46 11.07
CA ARG A 204 6.86 -17.44 10.41
C ARG A 204 8.03 -16.98 11.30
N LYS A 205 7.73 -16.40 12.46
CA LYS A 205 8.77 -16.06 13.46
C LYS A 205 9.10 -17.24 14.35
N ILE A 206 8.19 -18.21 14.45
CA ILE A 206 8.35 -19.42 15.27
C ILE A 206 9.05 -20.46 14.42
N ARG A 207 10.38 -20.46 14.50
CA ARG A 207 11.26 -21.35 13.72
C ARG A 207 11.87 -22.39 14.63
N SER A 208 12.09 -23.59 14.10
CA SER A 208 12.79 -24.68 14.80
C SER A 208 12.10 -25.15 16.09
N VAL A 209 10.83 -24.82 16.28
CA VAL A 209 10.01 -25.20 17.43
C VAL A 209 8.69 -25.76 16.91
N SER A 210 8.25 -26.89 17.48
CA SER A 210 6.91 -27.44 17.27
C SER A 210 5.95 -26.87 18.31
N LEU A 211 4.74 -26.51 17.88
CA LEU A 211 3.66 -26.09 18.76
C LEU A 211 2.69 -27.24 19.10
N ALA A 212 2.96 -28.48 18.66
CA ALA A 212 2.05 -29.60 18.88
C ALA A 212 1.82 -29.90 20.36
N ASP A 213 2.88 -29.90 21.18
CA ASP A 213 2.80 -30.17 22.62
C ASP A 213 2.15 -29.02 23.39
N GLU A 214 2.36 -27.78 22.94
CA GLU A 214 1.84 -26.58 23.60
C GLU A 214 0.40 -26.27 23.19
N PHE A 215 0.00 -26.62 21.97
CA PHE A 215 -1.36 -26.39 21.48
C PHE A 215 -1.96 -27.72 21.04
N ASP A 216 -1.74 -28.09 19.77
CA ASP A 216 -2.10 -29.36 19.16
C ASP A 216 -1.49 -29.45 17.74
N GLU A 217 -1.69 -30.61 17.10
CA GLU A 217 -1.26 -30.89 15.73
C GLU A 217 -1.89 -29.94 14.68
N THR A 218 -3.09 -29.41 14.93
CA THR A 218 -3.76 -28.51 13.97
C THR A 218 -3.09 -27.14 13.94
N VAL A 219 -2.70 -26.63 15.11
CA VAL A 219 -1.93 -25.39 15.26
C VAL A 219 -0.53 -25.57 14.69
N GLU A 220 0.11 -26.72 14.94
CA GLU A 220 1.43 -27.02 14.35
C GLU A 220 1.35 -27.10 12.83
N ALA A 221 0.32 -27.71 12.24
CA ALA A 221 0.14 -27.73 10.78
C ALA A 221 0.08 -26.31 10.18
N VAL A 222 -0.60 -25.38 10.85
CA VAL A 222 -0.65 -23.96 10.44
C VAL A 222 0.73 -23.30 10.55
N ARG A 223 1.44 -23.52 11.66
CA ARG A 223 2.78 -22.96 11.87
C ARG A 223 3.80 -23.51 10.88
N ALA A 224 3.84 -24.83 10.71
CA ALA A 224 4.73 -25.54 9.80
C ALA A 224 4.54 -25.09 8.35
N ALA A 225 3.28 -24.98 7.88
CA ALA A 225 2.99 -24.45 6.55
C ALA A 225 3.48 -23.01 6.39
N ALA A 226 3.32 -22.18 7.43
CA ALA A 226 3.80 -20.81 7.43
C ALA A 226 5.33 -20.73 7.35
N ASP A 227 6.04 -21.49 8.17
CA ASP A 227 7.51 -21.55 8.21
C ASP A 227 8.10 -22.01 6.86
N ALA A 228 7.55 -23.09 6.31
CA ALA A 228 7.91 -23.62 4.99
C ALA A 228 7.62 -22.65 3.83
N GLY A 229 6.78 -21.62 4.05
CA GLY A 229 6.38 -20.70 3.00
C GLY A 229 5.30 -21.25 2.07
N ASP A 230 4.68 -22.38 2.43
CA ASP A 230 3.55 -22.96 1.72
C ASP A 230 2.24 -22.27 2.14
N PHE A 231 1.87 -21.26 1.35
CA PHE A 231 0.65 -20.50 1.61
C PHE A 231 -0.63 -21.30 1.28
N ALA A 232 -0.56 -22.32 0.42
CA ALA A 232 -1.72 -23.14 0.08
C ALA A 232 -2.06 -24.06 1.25
N ALA A 233 -1.06 -24.78 1.77
CA ALA A 233 -1.20 -25.60 2.97
C ALA A 233 -1.68 -24.78 4.17
N TYR A 234 -1.19 -23.55 4.34
CA TYR A 234 -1.65 -22.66 5.39
C TYR A 234 -3.12 -22.26 5.27
N ILE A 235 -3.59 -21.94 4.05
CA ILE A 235 -5.01 -21.62 3.83
C ILE A 235 -5.87 -22.82 4.26
N LEU A 236 -5.49 -24.02 3.84
CA LEU A 236 -6.23 -25.25 4.14
C LEU A 236 -6.18 -25.59 5.64
N ALA A 237 -5.02 -25.46 6.29
CA ALA A 237 -4.83 -25.73 7.72
C ALA A 237 -5.58 -24.73 8.62
N GLN A 238 -5.86 -23.52 8.13
CA GLN A 238 -6.72 -22.52 8.77
C GLN A 238 -8.24 -22.81 8.62
N GLY A 239 -8.60 -23.96 8.04
CA GLY A 239 -9.97 -24.36 7.72
C GLY A 239 -10.42 -24.01 6.29
N GLY A 240 -9.57 -23.34 5.51
CA GLY A 240 -9.86 -22.95 4.13
C GLY A 240 -10.21 -21.46 3.94
N PRO A 241 -10.55 -21.06 2.70
CA PRO A 241 -11.03 -19.73 2.40
C PRO A 241 -12.44 -19.50 2.97
N ASN A 242 -12.77 -18.23 3.23
CA ASN A 242 -14.04 -17.74 3.77
C ASN A 242 -14.46 -18.26 5.15
N VAL A 243 -13.56 -18.97 5.85
CA VAL A 243 -13.77 -19.36 7.25
C VAL A 243 -13.94 -18.12 8.12
N ALA A 244 -14.97 -18.15 8.98
CA ALA A 244 -15.24 -17.08 9.93
C ALA A 244 -14.02 -16.87 10.83
N ARG A 245 -13.81 -15.64 11.29
CA ARG A 245 -12.59 -15.31 12.04
C ARG A 245 -12.46 -16.11 13.33
N ASP A 246 -13.56 -16.45 13.96
CA ASP A 246 -13.58 -17.17 15.23
C ASP A 246 -13.35 -18.68 15.03
N ASP A 247 -13.59 -19.19 13.82
CA ASP A 247 -13.37 -20.59 13.42
C ASP A 247 -12.00 -20.82 12.77
N GLN A 248 -11.15 -19.78 12.67
CA GLN A 248 -9.78 -19.94 12.17
C GLN A 248 -8.91 -20.59 13.25
N THR A 249 -8.19 -21.66 12.90
CA THR A 249 -7.29 -22.43 13.77
C THR A 249 -6.32 -21.55 14.55
N VAL A 250 -5.71 -20.55 13.92
CA VAL A 250 -4.73 -19.65 14.54
C VAL A 250 -5.05 -18.19 14.28
N ARG A 251 -5.02 -17.38 15.34
CA ARG A 251 -5.23 -15.93 15.30
C ARG A 251 -4.09 -15.17 15.95
N VAL A 252 -4.00 -13.89 15.60
CA VAL A 252 -3.04 -12.96 16.21
C VAL A 252 -3.54 -12.56 17.59
N ALA A 253 -2.74 -12.85 18.60
CA ALA A 253 -2.92 -12.35 19.96
C ALA A 253 -2.46 -10.90 20.06
N ARG A 254 -3.27 -10.05 20.70
CA ARG A 254 -2.95 -8.65 20.99
C ARG A 254 -3.03 -8.43 22.49
N ARG A 255 -2.18 -7.53 23.00
CA ARG A 255 -2.21 -7.05 24.37
C ARG A 255 -2.28 -5.53 24.36
N VAL A 256 -2.95 -4.96 25.36
CA VAL A 256 -2.87 -3.53 25.65
C VAL A 256 -1.41 -3.22 25.96
N ALA A 257 -0.85 -2.24 25.27
CA ALA A 257 0.49 -1.75 25.60
C ALA A 257 0.44 -0.95 26.90
N ASP A 258 1.48 -1.08 27.72
CA ASP A 258 1.63 -0.28 28.94
C ASP A 258 1.73 1.23 28.62
N GLU A 259 2.19 1.55 27.42
CA GLU A 259 2.29 2.90 26.89
C GLU A 259 1.01 3.29 26.15
N ARG A 260 0.50 4.48 26.44
CA ARG A 260 -0.58 5.12 25.70
C ARG A 260 -0.04 5.83 24.46
N ASN A 261 -0.89 6.06 23.46
CA ASN A 261 -0.51 6.85 22.29
C ASN A 261 -0.34 8.35 22.64
N ALA A 262 0.05 9.17 21.66
CA ALA A 262 0.21 10.62 21.83
C ALA A 262 -1.09 11.37 22.22
N TYR A 263 -2.23 10.68 22.23
CA TYR A 263 -3.55 11.18 22.61
C TYR A 263 -4.06 10.54 23.92
N ASP A 264 -3.18 9.89 24.69
CA ASP A 264 -3.50 9.23 25.97
C ASP A 264 -4.50 8.06 25.83
N GLU A 265 -4.58 7.43 24.65
CA GLU A 265 -5.43 6.27 24.41
C GLU A 265 -4.65 4.96 24.49
N GLU A 266 -5.32 3.89 24.93
CA GLU A 266 -4.77 2.54 24.95
C GLU A 266 -4.46 2.03 23.55
N VAL A 267 -3.27 1.44 23.37
CA VAL A 267 -2.84 0.90 22.08
C VAL A 267 -2.74 -0.62 22.16
N GLN A 268 -3.45 -1.30 21.27
CA GLN A 268 -3.32 -2.75 21.11
C GLN A 268 -2.07 -3.09 20.30
N LYS A 269 -1.07 -3.71 20.94
CA LYS A 269 0.13 -4.24 20.28
C LYS A 269 0.00 -5.74 20.05
N ILE A 270 0.62 -6.24 18.99
CA ILE A 270 0.67 -7.69 18.70
C ILE A 270 1.59 -8.34 19.74
N ALA A 271 1.11 -9.37 20.43
CA ALA A 271 1.88 -10.15 21.40
C ALA A 271 2.37 -11.48 20.81
N GLY A 272 1.55 -12.09 19.95
CA GLY A 272 1.90 -13.32 19.25
C GLY A 272 0.70 -14.01 18.63
N ILE A 273 0.54 -15.31 18.90
CA ILE A 273 -0.56 -16.10 18.36
C ILE A 273 -1.33 -16.83 19.46
N PHE A 274 -2.59 -17.17 19.17
CA PHE A 274 -3.42 -18.04 20.01
C PHE A 274 -4.32 -18.89 19.12
N ALA A 275 -4.87 -19.96 19.69
CA ALA A 275 -5.80 -20.87 19.04
C ALA A 275 -7.21 -20.71 19.63
N PRO A 276 -8.21 -20.23 18.86
CA PRO A 276 -9.55 -19.96 19.40
C PRO A 276 -10.23 -21.17 20.04
N HIS A 277 -10.01 -22.38 19.49
CA HIS A 277 -10.61 -23.61 19.99
C HIS A 277 -9.98 -24.13 21.28
N ILE A 278 -8.78 -23.67 21.63
CA ILE A 278 -8.11 -24.01 22.91
C ILE A 278 -8.43 -22.95 23.97
N GLY A 279 -8.45 -21.68 23.57
CA GLY A 279 -8.78 -20.56 24.44
C GLY A 279 -7.95 -19.32 24.12
N ALA A 280 -8.55 -18.15 24.28
CA ALA A 280 -7.90 -16.87 24.01
C ALA A 280 -6.78 -16.52 25.00
N ASP A 281 -6.81 -17.11 26.20
CA ASP A 281 -5.83 -16.84 27.27
C ASP A 281 -4.48 -17.54 27.02
N ARG A 282 -4.48 -18.61 26.22
CA ARG A 282 -3.27 -19.35 25.89
C ARG A 282 -2.58 -18.73 24.68
N VAL A 283 -1.63 -17.85 24.95
CA VAL A 283 -0.89 -17.07 23.94
C VAL A 283 0.55 -17.55 23.82
N TYR A 284 0.96 -17.92 22.62
CA TYR A 284 2.37 -18.08 22.29
C TYR A 284 2.97 -16.72 21.93
N GLU A 285 3.94 -16.26 22.71
CA GLU A 285 4.57 -14.95 22.50
C GLU A 285 5.63 -15.01 21.40
N THR A 286 5.49 -14.15 20.39
CA THR A 286 6.46 -14.04 19.28
C THR A 286 7.23 -12.73 19.29
N ARG A 287 6.88 -11.80 20.20
CA ARG A 287 7.42 -10.44 20.28
C ARG A 287 7.92 -10.13 21.69
N THR A 288 8.97 -10.83 22.09
CA THR A 288 9.62 -10.64 23.38
C THR A 288 10.63 -9.49 23.40
N THR A 289 11.10 -9.04 22.24
CA THR A 289 12.09 -7.95 22.12
C THR A 289 11.44 -6.63 21.77
N GLN A 290 11.74 -5.59 22.57
CA GLN A 290 11.36 -4.21 22.28
C GLN A 290 12.58 -3.42 21.78
N TRP A 291 12.39 -2.69 20.67
CA TRP A 291 13.40 -1.80 20.13
C TRP A 291 13.03 -0.36 20.49
N ARG A 292 13.88 0.31 21.26
CA ARG A 292 13.75 1.73 21.58
C ARG A 292 14.71 2.51 20.68
N ILE A 293 14.20 3.57 20.05
CA ILE A 293 15.08 4.54 19.39
C ILE A 293 15.82 5.28 20.50
N VAL A 294 17.11 5.04 20.61
CA VAL A 294 18.00 5.72 21.56
C VAL A 294 18.84 6.71 20.76
N ALA A 295 19.08 7.90 21.31
CA ALA A 295 20.12 8.78 20.77
C ALA A 295 21.43 7.98 20.78
N LYS A 296 22.15 8.00 19.65
CA LYS A 296 23.46 7.35 19.55
C LYS A 296 24.33 7.95 20.65
N ALA A 297 24.74 7.14 21.63
CA ALA A 297 25.62 7.61 22.69
C ALA A 297 26.88 8.18 22.03
N PHE A 298 27.16 9.47 22.25
CA PHE A 298 28.48 10.00 21.99
C PHE A 298 29.40 9.30 22.99
N ALA A 299 30.09 8.26 22.55
CA ALA A 299 31.26 7.80 23.28
C ALA A 299 32.22 9.00 23.29
N VAL A 300 32.30 9.68 24.43
CA VAL A 300 33.36 10.64 24.71
C VAL A 300 34.60 9.84 25.08
N GLU A 301 35.07 9.05 24.12
CA GLU A 301 36.49 8.83 23.94
C GLU A 301 36.81 9.43 22.57
N PRO A 302 37.82 10.31 22.45
CA PRO A 302 38.29 10.74 21.14
C PRO A 302 38.94 9.52 20.49
N LEU A 303 38.11 8.67 19.88
CA LEU A 303 38.55 7.60 19.01
C LEU A 303 39.24 8.26 17.82
N THR A 304 40.57 8.40 17.92
CA THR A 304 41.46 8.66 16.80
C THR A 304 41.49 7.43 15.88
N LEU A 305 40.32 7.02 15.37
CA LEU A 305 40.20 5.98 14.37
C LEU A 305 40.55 6.61 13.03
N LYS A 306 41.86 6.68 12.74
CA LYS A 306 42.34 6.70 11.36
C LYS A 306 41.77 5.45 10.69
N SER A 307 40.75 5.65 9.87
CA SER A 307 40.11 4.55 9.14
C SER A 307 41.12 3.97 8.15
N ALA A 308 41.36 2.67 8.21
CA ALA A 308 42.17 1.97 7.21
C ALA A 308 41.47 1.98 5.84
N SER A 309 42.26 2.01 4.77
CA SER A 309 41.79 1.95 3.38
C SER A 309 40.94 0.69 3.17
N GLY A 310 39.62 0.85 3.05
CA GLY A 310 38.69 -0.27 2.81
C GLY A 310 37.48 -0.37 3.75
N ALA A 311 37.34 0.51 4.76
CA ALA A 311 36.14 0.52 5.60
C ALA A 311 34.86 0.90 4.81
N PRO A 312 33.69 0.25 5.04
CA PRO A 312 32.45 0.56 4.35
C PRO A 312 32.03 2.01 4.61
N ARG A 313 31.76 2.78 3.54
CA ARG A 313 31.39 4.20 3.65
C ARG A 313 29.99 4.34 4.24
N SER A 314 29.85 5.13 5.30
CA SER A 314 28.55 5.56 5.83
C SER A 314 28.54 7.09 5.93
N PRO A 315 27.35 7.74 5.96
CA PRO A 315 27.24 9.20 6.06
C PRO A 315 27.91 9.79 7.30
N VAL A 316 28.31 8.95 8.26
CA VAL A 316 28.92 9.34 9.53
C VAL A 316 30.44 9.20 9.51
N ASN A 317 31.05 8.46 8.56
CA ASN A 317 32.48 8.13 8.64
C ASN A 317 33.43 9.02 7.83
N ASN A 318 32.94 9.93 6.97
CA ASN A 318 33.85 10.83 6.23
C ASN A 318 33.19 12.09 5.62
N CYS A 319 32.13 12.64 6.20
CA CYS A 319 31.64 13.96 5.78
C CYS A 319 32.54 15.04 6.39
N GLY A 320 33.39 15.62 5.55
CA GLY A 320 34.38 16.62 5.91
C GLY A 320 33.79 17.83 6.62
N LEU A 321 34.53 18.31 7.62
CA LEU A 321 34.37 19.63 8.22
C LEU A 321 34.46 20.68 7.12
N VAL A 322 33.31 21.24 6.75
CA VAL A 322 33.26 22.49 5.98
C VAL A 322 33.56 23.61 6.97
N GLY A 323 34.79 24.12 6.95
CA GLY A 323 35.11 25.40 7.58
C GLY A 323 36.54 25.52 8.13
N SER A 324 37.52 25.82 7.28
CA SER A 324 38.53 26.86 7.51
C SER A 324 39.51 26.88 6.34
N GLY A 325 39.88 28.09 5.93
CA GLY A 325 40.62 28.36 4.70
C GLY A 325 42.07 27.87 4.72
N GLY A 326 42.62 27.77 3.50
CA GLY A 326 44.05 27.80 3.22
C GLY A 326 44.85 26.60 3.73
N ALA A 327 44.86 25.52 2.96
CA ALA A 327 46.02 24.64 2.89
C ALA A 327 45.97 23.84 1.58
N GLU A 328 46.76 24.28 0.60
CA GLU A 328 47.25 23.37 -0.44
C GLU A 328 48.10 22.31 0.28
N ASN A 329 47.82 21.03 0.06
CA ASN A 329 48.76 19.98 0.37
C ASN A 329 48.93 19.10 -0.87
N ALA A 330 50.06 19.36 -1.51
CA ALA A 330 50.68 18.55 -2.53
C ALA A 330 51.21 17.23 -1.94
N LEU A 331 51.19 16.19 -2.78
CA LEU A 331 52.03 14.98 -2.75
C LEU A 331 51.72 13.97 -1.61
N ASP A 332 51.75 12.66 -1.81
CA ASP A 332 52.75 11.93 -2.57
C ASP A 332 52.18 10.65 -3.20
N GLY A 333 52.55 10.43 -4.46
CA GLY A 333 52.14 9.27 -5.26
C GLY A 333 52.98 8.05 -4.91
N GLY A 334 52.42 7.16 -4.09
CA GLY A 334 52.86 5.75 -4.07
C GLY A 334 52.03 4.95 -5.07
N ALA A 335 52.67 4.44 -6.12
CA ALA A 335 52.01 3.60 -7.12
C ALA A 335 51.41 2.35 -6.47
N VAL A 336 50.08 2.33 -6.32
CA VAL A 336 49.34 1.11 -6.04
C VAL A 336 49.09 0.46 -7.39
N GLU A 337 49.59 -0.76 -7.57
CA GLU A 337 49.46 -1.53 -8.80
C GLU A 337 48.03 -1.44 -9.35
N ALA A 338 47.93 -0.91 -10.56
CA ALA A 338 46.70 -0.91 -11.32
C ALA A 338 46.31 -2.37 -11.56
N VAL A 339 45.29 -2.85 -10.84
CA VAL A 339 44.57 -4.05 -11.28
C VAL A 339 44.00 -3.69 -12.64
N ALA A 340 44.59 -4.28 -13.68
CA ALA A 340 44.23 -4.04 -15.07
C ALA A 340 42.70 -4.16 -15.20
N VAL A 341 42.07 -3.02 -15.47
CA VAL A 341 40.66 -2.98 -15.87
C VAL A 341 40.62 -3.69 -17.21
N MET A 342 40.21 -4.96 -17.22
CA MET A 342 39.93 -5.64 -18.47
C MET A 342 38.78 -4.90 -19.16
N GLU A 343 39.09 -4.25 -20.27
CA GLU A 343 38.08 -3.72 -21.19
C GLU A 343 37.45 -4.90 -21.93
N HIS A 344 36.28 -5.33 -21.48
CA HIS A 344 35.41 -6.14 -22.32
C HIS A 344 34.62 -5.22 -23.25
N ALA A 345 34.73 -5.46 -24.55
CA ALA A 345 33.93 -4.82 -25.57
C ALA A 345 32.43 -5.06 -25.29
N PRO A 346 31.54 -4.10 -25.62
CA PRO A 346 30.12 -4.09 -25.21
C PRO A 346 29.27 -5.27 -25.73
N GLU A 347 29.83 -6.11 -26.60
CA GLU A 347 29.16 -7.26 -27.25
C GLU A 347 29.51 -8.62 -26.60
N THR A 348 30.33 -8.64 -25.54
CA THR A 348 30.79 -9.92 -24.96
C THR A 348 29.78 -10.46 -23.95
N GLN A 349 29.33 -11.71 -24.13
CA GLN A 349 28.42 -12.40 -23.22
C GLN A 349 29.05 -12.51 -21.83
N ILE A 350 28.42 -11.88 -20.84
CA ILE A 350 28.88 -11.88 -19.46
C ILE A 350 28.49 -13.21 -18.82
N ASP A 351 29.47 -13.98 -18.35
CA ASP A 351 29.25 -15.15 -17.52
C ASP A 351 28.92 -14.70 -16.09
N TRP A 352 27.67 -14.93 -15.67
CA TRP A 352 27.15 -14.48 -14.38
C TRP A 352 27.48 -15.42 -13.22
N ASP A 353 28.02 -16.61 -13.51
CA ASP A 353 28.48 -17.55 -12.48
C ASP A 353 29.89 -17.19 -11.96
N ASP A 354 30.63 -16.32 -12.67
CA ASP A 354 31.90 -15.77 -12.21
C ASP A 354 31.71 -14.53 -11.31
N MET A 355 31.92 -14.74 -10.02
CA MET A 355 31.81 -13.72 -8.98
C MET A 355 32.77 -12.53 -9.17
N THR A 356 33.87 -12.69 -9.90
CA THR A 356 34.83 -11.60 -10.16
C THR A 356 34.33 -10.67 -11.26
N VAL A 357 33.74 -11.22 -12.31
CA VAL A 357 33.11 -10.48 -13.41
C VAL A 357 31.87 -9.74 -12.91
N ALA A 358 31.02 -10.41 -12.14
CA ALA A 358 29.83 -9.80 -11.52
C ALA A 358 30.20 -8.61 -10.62
N ARG A 359 31.30 -8.71 -9.84
CA ARG A 359 31.80 -7.62 -9.00
C ARG A 359 32.39 -6.46 -9.80
N SER A 360 33.10 -6.74 -10.90
CA SER A 360 33.68 -5.69 -11.76
C SER A 360 32.59 -4.87 -12.47
N VAL A 361 31.55 -5.55 -12.97
CA VAL A 361 30.37 -4.93 -13.60
C VAL A 361 29.59 -4.10 -12.58
N MET A 362 29.34 -4.64 -11.38
CA MET A 362 28.68 -3.89 -10.31
C MET A 362 29.46 -2.65 -9.86
N THR A 363 30.79 -2.71 -9.89
CA THR A 363 31.66 -1.58 -9.54
C THR A 363 31.57 -0.47 -10.60
N ARG A 364 31.55 -0.82 -11.90
CA ARG A 364 31.29 0.13 -13.00
C ARG A 364 29.90 0.75 -12.92
N LEU A 365 28.86 -0.04 -12.66
CA LEU A 365 27.48 0.45 -12.54
C LEU A 365 27.31 1.42 -11.36
N ARG A 366 28.01 1.18 -10.24
CA ARG A 366 28.03 2.11 -9.11
C ARG A 366 28.82 3.38 -9.37
N ALA A 367 29.89 3.30 -10.16
CA ALA A 367 30.69 4.47 -10.54
C ALA A 367 29.93 5.42 -11.49
N ASN A 368 29.06 4.88 -12.36
CA ASN A 368 28.29 5.66 -13.34
C ASN A 368 26.86 6.03 -12.89
N ALA A 369 26.45 5.66 -11.67
CA ALA A 369 25.12 6.01 -11.17
C ALA A 369 25.03 7.52 -10.86
N PRO A 370 23.96 8.22 -11.28
CA PRO A 370 23.78 9.63 -10.95
C PRO A 370 23.69 9.81 -9.43
N GLN A 371 24.50 10.71 -8.87
CA GLN A 371 24.44 11.03 -7.45
C GLN A 371 23.14 11.76 -7.12
N ILE A 372 22.21 11.05 -6.47
CA ILE A 372 21.01 11.65 -5.90
C ILE A 372 21.45 12.57 -4.76
N ASN A 373 21.28 13.88 -4.94
CA ASN A 373 21.51 14.85 -3.88
C ASN A 373 20.45 14.65 -2.78
N ARG A 374 20.83 13.90 -1.73
CA ARG A 374 19.99 13.62 -0.55
C ARG A 374 20.16 14.67 0.54
N GLN A 375 20.42 15.92 0.20
CA GLN A 375 20.19 16.98 1.16
C GLN A 375 18.69 16.95 1.52
N GLN A 376 18.39 16.58 2.77
CA GLN A 376 17.09 16.89 3.35
C GLN A 376 16.92 18.40 3.17
N ARG A 377 15.93 18.80 2.38
CA ARG A 377 15.51 20.21 2.35
C ARG A 377 15.25 20.60 3.79
N GLY A 378 16.07 21.49 4.34
CA GLY A 378 15.86 22.02 5.67
C GLY A 378 14.44 22.55 5.74
N ILE A 379 13.62 21.97 6.61
CA ILE A 379 12.34 22.56 6.95
C ILE A 379 12.72 23.80 7.75
N ASP A 380 12.51 24.97 7.15
CA ASP A 380 12.61 26.24 7.87
C ASP A 380 11.57 26.20 9.01
N PRO A 381 12.00 26.15 10.28
CA PRO A 381 11.08 26.02 11.41
C PRO A 381 10.18 27.26 11.58
N TYR A 382 10.47 28.36 10.88
CA TYR A 382 9.68 29.58 10.90
C TYR A 382 8.72 29.70 9.70
N LYS A 383 8.79 28.78 8.73
CA LYS A 383 7.89 28.79 7.57
C LYS A 383 6.55 28.15 7.94
N ARG A 384 5.48 28.94 7.95
CA ARG A 384 4.11 28.43 8.09
C ARG A 384 3.83 27.43 6.96
N LEU A 385 3.50 26.20 7.34
CA LEU A 385 3.07 25.17 6.40
C LEU A 385 1.71 25.56 5.83
N GLU A 386 1.64 25.71 4.51
CA GLU A 386 0.37 25.87 3.79
C GLU A 386 -0.47 24.60 3.97
N PRO A 387 -1.70 24.67 4.49
CA PRO A 387 -2.58 23.51 4.59
C PRO A 387 -2.85 22.95 3.19
N ALA A 388 -2.84 21.62 3.07
CA ALA A 388 -3.26 20.93 1.86
C ALA A 388 -4.65 21.40 1.41
N ALA A 389 -4.96 21.35 0.11
CA ALA A 389 -6.23 21.86 -0.42
C ALA A 389 -7.47 21.27 0.30
N SER A 390 -7.41 20.01 0.72
CA SER A 390 -8.45 19.32 1.49
C SER A 390 -8.60 19.77 2.95
N ALA A 391 -7.61 20.46 3.50
CA ALA A 391 -7.63 21.01 4.85
C ALA A 391 -8.05 22.49 4.86
N ARG A 392 -8.22 23.12 3.69
CA ARG A 392 -8.69 24.51 3.59
C ARG A 392 -10.21 24.55 3.77
N LEU A 393 -10.71 25.55 4.47
CA LEU A 393 -12.15 25.81 4.58
C LEU A 393 -12.71 26.24 3.21
N THR A 394 -13.92 25.76 2.87
CA THR A 394 -14.66 26.26 1.71
C THR A 394 -14.99 27.75 1.89
N THR A 395 -15.43 28.42 0.82
CA THR A 395 -15.82 29.84 0.91
C THR A 395 -16.99 30.03 1.89
N ALA A 396 -18.02 29.19 1.79
CA ALA A 396 -19.16 29.23 2.70
C ALA A 396 -18.77 28.90 4.14
N GLU A 397 -17.84 27.96 4.35
CA GLU A 397 -17.29 27.67 5.67
C GLU A 397 -16.47 28.83 6.23
N ARG A 398 -15.70 29.57 5.41
CA ARG A 398 -14.96 30.78 5.83
C ARG A 398 -15.88 31.92 6.21
N ASP A 399 -16.93 32.16 5.43
CA ASP A 399 -17.85 33.28 5.65
C ASP A 399 -18.62 33.14 6.96
N ARG A 400 -18.85 31.90 7.44
CA ARG A 400 -19.49 31.67 8.75
C ARG A 400 -18.55 31.79 9.95
N VAL A 401 -17.22 31.78 9.77
CA VAL A 401 -16.26 31.83 10.90
C VAL A 401 -16.48 33.07 11.76
N SER A 402 -16.64 34.25 11.15
CA SER A 402 -16.87 35.50 11.86
C SER A 402 -18.19 35.51 12.64
N LYS A 403 -19.21 34.81 12.12
CA LYS A 403 -20.52 34.68 12.75
C LYS A 403 -20.44 33.76 13.99
N ILE A 404 -19.82 32.60 13.83
CA ILE A 404 -19.54 31.65 14.93
C ILE A 404 -18.71 32.33 16.03
N TYR A 405 -17.68 33.09 15.65
CA TYR A 405 -16.86 33.82 16.61
C TYR A 405 -17.69 34.83 17.43
N SER A 406 -18.53 35.61 16.76
CA SER A 406 -19.39 36.61 17.42
C SER A 406 -20.39 35.96 18.37
N GLU A 407 -20.97 34.82 17.99
CA GLU A 407 -21.90 34.06 18.84
C GLU A 407 -21.20 33.44 20.06
N LEU A 408 -19.99 32.90 19.89
CA LEU A 408 -19.19 32.39 21.01
C LEU A 408 -18.79 33.51 21.98
N ALA A 409 -18.48 34.70 21.47
CA ALA A 409 -18.18 35.87 22.29
C ALA A 409 -19.38 36.32 23.16
N LEU A 410 -20.63 36.15 22.68
CA LEU A 410 -21.83 36.40 23.50
C LEU A 410 -21.94 35.45 24.70
N HIS A 411 -21.37 34.26 24.59
CA HIS A 411 -21.26 33.29 25.68
C HIS A 411 -19.98 33.48 26.52
N GLY A 412 -19.19 34.53 26.28
CA GLY A 412 -17.92 34.78 26.97
C GLY A 412 -16.82 33.78 26.60
N ILE A 413 -16.95 33.09 25.47
CA ILE A 413 -15.98 32.10 25.00
C ILE A 413 -15.02 32.78 24.02
N GLU A 414 -13.72 32.68 24.27
CA GLU A 414 -12.66 33.05 23.33
C GLU A 414 -12.14 31.79 22.62
N PRO A 415 -12.65 31.46 21.43
CA PRO A 415 -12.27 30.23 20.74
C PRO A 415 -10.90 30.37 20.08
N THR A 416 -10.12 29.30 20.15
CA THR A 416 -8.90 29.14 19.38
C THR A 416 -9.20 28.87 17.91
N ARG A 417 -8.22 29.10 17.03
CA ARG A 417 -8.40 28.98 15.58
C ARG A 417 -8.91 27.60 15.15
N TRP A 418 -8.41 26.52 15.75
CA TRP A 418 -8.83 25.18 15.35
C TRP A 418 -10.26 24.85 15.81
N GLU A 419 -10.73 25.42 16.93
CA GLU A 419 -12.10 25.26 17.42
C GLU A 419 -13.08 25.97 16.49
N LEU A 420 -12.73 27.17 16.03
CA LEU A 420 -13.50 27.87 14.99
C LEU A 420 -13.55 27.08 13.70
N GLU A 421 -12.43 26.54 13.23
CA GLU A 421 -12.38 25.73 12.01
C GLU A 421 -13.15 24.41 12.16
N ALA A 422 -13.21 23.83 13.35
CA ALA A 422 -13.97 22.61 13.63
C ALA A 422 -15.49 22.89 13.64
N LEU A 423 -15.93 23.94 14.35
CA LEU A 423 -17.32 24.40 14.35
C LEU A 423 -17.77 24.84 12.96
N ALA A 424 -16.89 25.52 12.23
CA ALA A 424 -17.09 25.91 10.83
C ALA A 424 -17.01 24.74 9.84
N ARG A 425 -16.84 23.49 10.29
CA ARG A 425 -17.05 22.26 9.49
C ARG A 425 -18.24 21.45 10.00
N GLY A 426 -18.95 21.95 11.01
CA GLY A 426 -20.09 21.29 11.64
C GLY A 426 -19.72 20.24 12.69
N ALA A 427 -18.48 20.26 13.21
CA ALA A 427 -18.15 19.46 14.38
C ALA A 427 -18.85 19.99 15.64
N LYS A 428 -19.02 19.13 16.65
CA LYS A 428 -19.49 19.52 17.98
C LYS A 428 -18.27 19.78 18.86
N VAL A 429 -18.16 20.99 19.42
CA VAL A 429 -17.06 21.37 20.32
C VAL A 429 -17.62 21.67 21.69
N LYS A 430 -16.89 21.28 22.75
CA LYS A 430 -17.30 21.47 24.15
C LYS A 430 -16.36 22.49 24.80
N PHE A 431 -16.92 23.57 25.33
CA PHE A 431 -16.22 24.61 26.07
C PHE A 431 -16.70 24.57 27.52
N GLY A 432 -15.93 23.92 28.41
CA GLY A 432 -16.37 23.67 29.78
C GLY A 432 -17.66 22.86 29.81
N ASP A 433 -18.73 23.40 30.40
CA ASP A 433 -20.05 22.76 30.47
C ASP A 433 -20.95 23.04 29.26
N ILE A 434 -20.54 23.95 28.37
CA ILE A 434 -21.32 24.38 27.21
C ILE A 434 -20.87 23.58 25.99
N SER A 435 -21.82 23.03 25.23
CA SER A 435 -21.51 22.36 23.97
C SER A 435 -22.16 23.08 22.79
N MET A 436 -21.33 23.46 21.83
CA MET A 436 -21.74 24.17 20.63
C MET A 436 -21.63 23.26 19.41
N HIS A 437 -22.64 23.35 18.55
CA HIS A 437 -22.70 22.62 17.29
C HIS A 437 -23.43 23.47 16.27
N TYR A 438 -22.84 23.56 15.07
CA TYR A 438 -23.43 24.23 13.93
C TYR A 438 -23.76 23.19 12.87
N PRO A 439 -24.88 23.33 12.14
CA PRO A 439 -25.19 22.43 11.04
C PRO A 439 -24.05 22.44 10.03
N VAL A 440 -23.77 21.27 9.44
CA VAL A 440 -22.83 21.16 8.33
C VAL A 440 -23.35 22.03 7.19
N VAL A 441 -22.49 22.90 6.64
CA VAL A 441 -22.85 23.66 5.45
C VAL A 441 -22.92 22.66 4.31
N ASN A 442 -24.15 22.37 3.88
CA ASN A 442 -24.39 21.60 2.67
C ASN A 442 -24.13 22.54 1.48
N ASP A 443 -22.90 22.55 0.97
CA ASP A 443 -22.58 23.18 -0.33
C ASP A 443 -23.19 22.39 -1.53
N TRP A 444 -24.21 21.55 -1.29
CA TRP A 444 -24.82 20.60 -2.22
C TRP A 444 -26.33 20.79 -2.38
N THR A 445 -26.82 22.04 -2.39
CA THR A 445 -28.26 22.34 -2.50
C THR A 445 -28.90 22.07 -3.87
N SER A 446 -28.17 21.56 -4.86
CA SER A 446 -28.66 21.34 -6.23
C SER A 446 -29.20 19.94 -6.54
N PHE A 447 -29.27 19.00 -5.57
CA PHE A 447 -29.83 17.67 -5.82
C PHE A 447 -30.73 17.20 -4.67
N GLN A 448 -32.04 17.37 -4.85
CA GLN A 448 -33.10 16.70 -4.06
C GLN A 448 -33.84 15.72 -4.94
#